data_AF-A0A9E3VII8-F1
#
_entry.id   AF-A0A9E3VII8-F1
#
_cell.length_a   1.000
_cell.length_b   1.000
_cell.length_c   1.000
_cell.angle_alpha   90.00
_cell.angle_beta   90.00
_cell.angle_gamma   90.00
#
_symmetry.space_group_name_H-M   'P 1'
#
loop_
_entity.id
_entity.type
_entity.pdbx_description
1 polymer ?
#
loop_
_entity_poly.entity_id
_entity_poly.type
_entity_poly.pdbx_seq_one_letter_code
_entity_poly.pdbx_strand_id
1 'polypeptide(L)'
;MRRLRVAIVGVAAAVLMVSARAEDPNPPSIHGDGGAWPIVRQWTVPETHHFAKWINHIYVKKCQGTVEQRRAKIERVLTDPEMNLLLDPEFAGEQANPQLDVSIMRSINGVIDCGKLTVTLSSYYAYRRGLPWMISYVRSTGGDLRTSSHNIPVGTYSSQDAESPQDFFSNAVTGYCTGNLRVEPFNKNSELSDTVPVAITPQYLLPGCMHYLDGHVLILADVDRFGELHFLDSTTAASRDIYSFNGLNAVMGIPAKQSDRAGSEYAGCFQGLRVWRYPIAETDENGKVVSIRRRTDAEMAEFGYSTEQYDRIEEISRTQHIVENGMELTSFHEFIQARMRKPGERVAPAVFLRDYADQLLNLFAMREEIVQEGWKDVQDNGPITFPENDRSENIFTAGGRWGQFSTASSDIDIRARYYHLADWMDNVVRWYDRQPDLVDLSGLEWYYTEGREDLAQSLVSEKSRVFAEKFFQYTNSAGEKVSVSLLELERRLYDLSFDPNHCPELRWGAPIGSPEMATAKEVVTPLPEGKELPMMEAYRREAFYRAVGQKETTESYLQEMFTDGFPVRDKFDLQLAKWIPDSFRVPPLMLSKRPETMTKPVVVTPEKKAKSPKSVASRQSAPRGSRPN
;
A
#
# COMPACT_ATOMS: atom_id res chain seq x y z
N MET A 1 -64.43 56.40 -13.46
CA MET A 1 -63.40 57.29 -12.87
C MET A 1 -63.19 56.92 -11.41
N ARG A 2 -61.96 57.09 -10.92
CA ARG A 2 -61.42 56.85 -9.56
C ARG A 2 -60.81 55.46 -9.29
N ARG A 3 -59.48 55.48 -9.34
CA ARG A 3 -58.51 54.53 -8.80
C ARG A 3 -58.63 54.48 -7.26
N LEU A 4 -58.56 53.29 -6.66
CA LEU A 4 -58.20 53.12 -5.26
C LEU A 4 -56.94 52.25 -5.20
N ARG A 5 -55.87 52.81 -4.65
CA ARG A 5 -54.60 52.12 -4.38
C ARG A 5 -54.77 51.29 -3.11
N VAL A 6 -54.42 50.01 -3.16
CA VAL A 6 -54.16 49.20 -1.96
C VAL A 6 -52.65 48.99 -1.91
N ALA A 7 -52.04 49.46 -0.82
CA ALA A 7 -50.63 49.30 -0.53
C ALA A 7 -50.41 47.87 0.01
N ILE A 8 -49.48 47.13 -0.61
CA ILE A 8 -48.98 45.86 -0.10
C ILE A 8 -47.80 46.19 0.83
N VAL A 9 -47.97 45.94 2.13
CA VAL A 9 -46.88 45.94 3.11
C VAL A 9 -46.21 44.57 3.03
N GLY A 10 -45.02 44.53 2.44
CA GLY A 10 -44.17 43.35 2.44
C GLY A 10 -43.44 43.23 3.76
N VAL A 11 -43.70 42.16 4.51
CA VAL A 11 -42.87 41.73 5.64
C VAL A 11 -41.75 40.86 5.06
N ALA A 12 -40.54 41.40 4.99
CA ALA A 12 -39.36 40.63 4.67
C ALA A 12 -38.93 39.83 5.92
N ALA A 13 -39.12 38.51 5.89
CA ALA A 13 -38.55 37.61 6.87
C ALA A 13 -37.04 37.46 6.57
N ALA A 14 -36.20 38.08 7.39
CA ALA A 14 -34.76 37.84 7.38
C ALA A 14 -34.49 36.45 7.96
N VAL A 15 -34.14 35.49 7.09
CA VAL A 15 -33.58 34.20 7.49
C VAL A 15 -32.16 34.46 7.98
N LEU A 16 -31.97 34.49 9.29
CA LEU A 16 -30.66 34.39 9.92
C LEU A 16 -30.14 32.97 9.67
N MET A 17 -29.26 32.81 8.68
CA MET A 17 -28.41 31.63 8.60
C MET A 17 -27.40 31.70 9.76
N VAL A 18 -27.72 31.05 10.87
CA VAL A 18 -26.72 30.70 11.87
C VAL A 18 -25.92 29.54 11.28
N SER A 19 -24.77 29.84 10.71
CA SER A 19 -23.75 28.83 10.41
C SER A 19 -23.35 28.18 11.73
N ALA A 20 -23.83 26.97 11.98
CA ALA A 20 -23.39 26.16 13.11
C ALA A 20 -21.89 25.91 12.95
N ARG A 21 -21.08 26.60 13.76
CA ARG A 21 -19.65 26.29 13.88
C ARG A 21 -19.51 24.86 14.37
N ALA A 22 -18.66 24.07 13.74
CA ALA A 22 -18.32 22.75 14.27
C ALA A 22 -17.62 22.96 15.62
N GLU A 23 -18.12 22.32 16.66
CA GLU A 23 -17.55 22.36 18.00
C GLU A 23 -16.21 21.57 18.01
N ASP A 24 -15.19 22.09 18.71
CA ASP A 24 -13.91 21.37 18.89
C ASP A 24 -14.23 20.01 19.54
N PRO A 25 -13.89 18.87 18.91
CA PRO A 25 -14.27 17.54 19.42
C PRO A 25 -13.60 17.19 20.77
N ASN A 26 -12.59 17.96 21.18
CA ASN A 26 -11.83 17.74 22.39
C ASN A 26 -11.24 19.10 22.86
N PRO A 27 -12.06 19.97 23.49
CA PRO A 27 -11.57 21.26 23.95
C PRO A 27 -10.47 21.10 25.01
N PRO A 28 -9.62 22.11 25.21
CA PRO A 28 -8.59 22.08 26.26
C PRO A 28 -9.18 21.74 27.63
N SER A 29 -8.63 20.73 28.29
CA SER A 29 -9.19 20.15 29.53
C SER A 29 -8.15 19.87 30.61
N ILE A 30 -6.86 19.93 30.27
CA ILE A 30 -5.72 19.74 31.18
C ILE A 30 -4.71 20.86 30.95
N HIS A 31 -3.70 20.99 31.78
CA HIS A 31 -2.65 22.00 31.58
C HIS A 31 -1.28 21.51 32.01
N GLY A 32 -0.30 21.62 31.13
CA GLY A 32 1.11 21.35 31.39
C GLY A 32 1.97 22.33 30.62
N ASP A 33 2.77 23.12 31.33
CA ASP A 33 3.55 24.23 30.74
C ASP A 33 5.01 23.86 30.44
N GLY A 34 5.40 22.61 30.70
CA GLY A 34 6.77 22.11 30.56
C GLY A 34 6.92 21.07 29.45
N GLY A 35 8.17 20.73 29.14
CA GLY A 35 8.51 19.79 28.07
C GLY A 35 8.64 20.47 26.70
N ALA A 36 8.49 19.69 25.63
CA ALA A 36 8.62 20.17 24.26
C ALA A 36 7.51 21.13 23.85
N TRP A 37 6.29 20.97 24.36
CA TRP A 37 5.18 21.89 24.09
C TRP A 37 4.13 21.83 25.20
N PRO A 38 3.33 22.89 25.37
CA PRO A 38 2.23 22.87 26.31
C PRO A 38 1.23 21.75 26.00
N ILE A 39 0.88 20.97 27.03
CA ILE A 39 -0.11 19.90 26.95
C ILE A 39 -1.41 20.42 27.53
N VAL A 40 -2.41 20.56 26.68
CA VAL A 40 -3.72 21.12 27.05
C VAL A 40 -4.88 20.16 26.79
N ARG A 41 -4.63 19.03 26.11
CA ARG A 41 -5.62 18.01 25.77
C ARG A 41 -5.11 16.60 26.06
N GLN A 42 -6.05 15.67 26.23
CA GLN A 42 -5.79 14.23 26.31
C GLN A 42 -6.21 13.56 24.99
N TRP A 43 -5.54 12.47 24.60
CA TRP A 43 -6.05 11.60 23.53
C TRP A 43 -7.37 10.96 23.95
N THR A 44 -8.44 11.21 23.22
CA THR A 44 -9.78 10.63 23.41
C THR A 44 -10.25 9.99 22.11
N VAL A 45 -11.30 9.16 22.13
CA VAL A 45 -11.86 8.60 20.89
C VAL A 45 -12.30 9.72 19.92
N PRO A 46 -13.02 10.79 20.33
CA PRO A 46 -13.27 11.92 19.43
C PRO A 46 -12.01 12.54 18.81
N GLU A 47 -10.92 12.66 19.58
CA GLU A 47 -9.64 13.18 19.06
C GLU A 47 -9.01 12.25 18.02
N THR A 48 -9.12 10.92 18.16
CA THR A 48 -8.60 9.99 17.14
C THR A 48 -9.38 10.06 15.83
N HIS A 49 -10.70 10.30 15.90
CA HIS A 49 -11.53 10.57 14.71
C HIS A 49 -11.16 11.92 14.06
N HIS A 50 -10.81 12.94 14.85
CA HIS A 50 -10.32 14.22 14.33
C HIS A 50 -8.96 14.09 13.66
N PHE A 51 -8.04 13.31 14.24
CA PHE A 51 -6.77 12.93 13.62
C PHE A 51 -6.98 12.18 12.30
N ALA A 52 -7.91 11.22 12.27
CA ALA A 52 -8.23 10.48 11.06
C ALA A 52 -8.74 11.39 9.94
N LYS A 53 -9.62 12.36 10.26
CA LYS A 53 -10.10 13.36 9.30
C LYS A 53 -8.95 14.20 8.73
N TRP A 54 -7.97 14.57 9.54
CA TRP A 54 -6.79 15.30 9.08
C TRP A 54 -5.93 14.48 8.11
N ILE A 55 -5.65 13.21 8.44
CA ILE A 55 -4.88 12.30 7.56
C ILE A 55 -5.62 12.06 6.24
N ASN A 56 -6.93 11.83 6.28
CA ASN A 56 -7.74 11.62 5.09
C ASN A 56 -7.72 12.84 4.17
N HIS A 57 -7.80 14.05 4.72
CA HIS A 57 -7.73 15.28 3.94
C HIS A 57 -6.39 15.45 3.22
N ILE A 58 -5.27 15.12 3.88
CA ILE A 58 -3.95 15.09 3.24
C ILE A 58 -3.97 14.13 2.04
N TYR A 59 -4.51 12.92 2.23
CA TYR A 59 -4.63 11.93 1.17
C TYR A 59 -5.49 12.41 -0.01
N VAL A 60 -6.64 13.01 0.25
CA VAL A 60 -7.50 13.60 -0.80
C VAL A 60 -6.71 14.61 -1.62
N LYS A 61 -5.93 15.50 -0.99
CA LYS A 61 -5.09 16.47 -1.71
C LYS A 61 -3.91 15.81 -2.45
N LYS A 62 -3.33 14.73 -1.91
CA LYS A 62 -2.29 13.95 -2.58
C LYS A 62 -2.81 13.21 -3.82
N CYS A 63 -4.09 12.85 -3.86
CA CYS A 63 -4.70 12.14 -4.99
C CYS A 63 -5.37 13.09 -6.00
N GLN A 64 -6.07 14.12 -5.53
CA GLN A 64 -7.01 14.93 -6.32
C GLN A 64 -6.64 16.41 -6.36
N GLY A 65 -5.58 16.82 -5.65
CA GLY A 65 -5.11 18.21 -5.63
C GLY A 65 -4.40 18.64 -6.92
N THR A 66 -3.80 19.82 -6.91
CA THR A 66 -2.94 20.32 -8.01
C THR A 66 -1.70 19.44 -8.19
N VAL A 67 -0.96 19.59 -9.30
CA VAL A 67 0.29 18.84 -9.53
C VAL A 67 1.26 19.03 -8.36
N GLU A 68 1.36 20.26 -7.83
CA GLU A 68 2.21 20.60 -6.69
C GLU A 68 1.74 19.89 -5.41
N GLN A 69 0.43 19.82 -5.17
CA GLN A 69 -0.15 19.11 -4.02
C GLN A 69 0.08 17.59 -4.14
N ARG A 70 -0.14 17.01 -5.32
CA ARG A 70 0.12 15.58 -5.58
C ARG A 70 1.59 15.23 -5.43
N ARG A 71 2.52 16.13 -5.82
CA ARG A 71 3.98 15.98 -5.65
C ARG A 71 4.51 16.55 -4.33
N ALA A 72 3.63 17.01 -3.43
CA ALA A 72 4.05 17.66 -2.19
C ALA A 72 4.84 16.71 -1.28
N LYS A 73 5.98 17.20 -0.80
CA LYS A 73 6.79 16.58 0.25
C LYS A 73 6.33 17.07 1.62
N ILE A 74 6.87 16.50 2.69
CA ILE A 74 6.40 16.77 4.05
C ILE A 74 6.40 18.27 4.40
N GLU A 75 7.42 19.04 4.00
CA GLU A 75 7.44 20.51 4.23
C GLU A 75 6.22 21.20 3.62
N ARG A 76 5.86 20.87 2.38
CA ARG A 76 4.68 21.44 1.72
C ARG A 76 3.38 20.89 2.30
N VAL A 77 3.31 19.59 2.57
CA VAL A 77 2.13 18.96 3.22
C VAL A 77 1.80 19.67 4.53
N LEU A 78 2.79 20.08 5.32
CA LEU A 78 2.58 20.76 6.59
C LEU A 78 2.37 22.28 6.48
N THR A 79 2.77 22.92 5.38
CA THR A 79 2.70 24.39 5.21
C THR A 79 1.65 24.88 4.22
N ASP A 80 1.09 23.99 3.40
CA ASP A 80 0.00 24.32 2.48
C ASP A 80 -1.33 24.39 3.23
N PRO A 81 -2.01 25.55 3.31
CA PRO A 81 -3.27 25.68 4.04
C PRO A 81 -4.41 24.85 3.43
N GLU A 82 -4.31 24.47 2.15
CA GLU A 82 -5.28 23.56 1.56
C GLU A 82 -5.00 22.10 1.88
N MET A 83 -3.76 21.72 2.23
CA MET A 83 -3.43 20.33 2.59
C MET A 83 -3.46 20.09 4.10
N ASN A 84 -3.11 21.10 4.90
CA ASN A 84 -3.01 20.97 6.34
C ASN A 84 -4.17 21.69 7.04
N LEU A 85 -5.23 20.95 7.35
CA LEU A 85 -6.36 21.52 8.11
C LEU A 85 -5.96 22.07 9.47
N LEU A 86 -4.85 21.64 10.08
CA LEU A 86 -4.39 22.23 11.34
C LEU A 86 -3.92 23.69 11.16
N LEU A 87 -3.74 24.21 9.94
CA LEU A 87 -3.50 25.63 9.72
C LEU A 87 -4.77 26.48 9.84
N ASP A 88 -5.95 25.87 9.73
CA ASP A 88 -7.24 26.52 9.96
C ASP A 88 -7.53 26.56 11.48
N PRO A 89 -7.68 27.74 12.10
CA PRO A 89 -7.99 27.86 13.51
C PRO A 89 -9.29 27.15 13.92
N GLU A 90 -10.29 27.05 13.04
CA GLU A 90 -11.56 26.37 13.36
C GLU A 90 -11.34 24.85 13.49
N PHE A 91 -10.50 24.26 12.64
CA PHE A 91 -10.15 22.84 12.73
C PHE A 91 -9.11 22.56 13.82
N ALA A 92 -8.13 23.46 14.00
CA ALA A 92 -7.07 23.30 14.99
C ALA A 92 -7.55 23.48 16.43
N GLY A 93 -8.63 24.24 16.64
CA GLY A 93 -9.21 24.49 17.95
C GLY A 93 -8.44 25.52 18.79
N GLU A 94 -9.03 25.88 19.93
CA GLU A 94 -8.44 26.88 20.83
C GLU A 94 -7.13 26.38 21.46
N GLN A 95 -6.22 27.30 21.79
CA GLN A 95 -4.92 26.97 22.40
C GLN A 95 -4.09 25.95 21.59
N ALA A 96 -4.31 25.85 20.28
CA ALA A 96 -3.44 25.10 19.39
C ALA A 96 -2.04 25.72 19.39
N ASN A 97 -1.01 24.87 19.39
CA ASN A 97 0.36 25.33 19.31
C ASN A 97 0.62 25.99 17.94
N PRO A 98 1.58 26.95 17.88
CA PRO A 98 1.92 27.62 16.64
C PRO A 98 2.40 26.61 15.59
N GLN A 99 2.48 27.08 14.34
CA GLN A 99 3.09 26.26 13.29
C GLN A 99 4.52 25.88 13.67
N LEU A 100 4.91 24.63 13.36
CA LEU A 100 6.25 24.12 13.60
C LEU A 100 7.26 24.95 12.80
N ASP A 101 8.44 25.19 13.38
CA ASP A 101 9.46 25.99 12.71
C ASP A 101 9.91 25.33 11.39
N VAL A 102 10.13 26.16 10.37
CA VAL A 102 10.52 25.71 9.02
C VAL A 102 11.84 24.94 9.03
N SER A 103 12.78 25.29 9.91
CA SER A 103 14.05 24.58 10.06
C SER A 103 13.87 23.15 10.60
N ILE A 104 12.91 22.94 11.49
CA ILE A 104 12.52 21.61 11.99
C ILE A 104 11.90 20.81 10.83
N MET A 105 10.94 21.39 10.10
CA MET A 105 10.28 20.72 8.98
C MET A 105 11.26 20.32 7.87
N ARG A 106 12.26 21.16 7.58
CA ARG A 106 13.33 20.84 6.62
C ARG A 106 14.24 19.72 7.12
N SER A 107 14.59 19.72 8.40
CA SER A 107 15.37 18.64 9.02
C SER A 107 14.63 17.30 8.93
N ILE A 108 13.33 17.29 9.23
CA ILE A 108 12.45 16.12 9.08
C ILE A 108 12.43 15.64 7.62
N ASN A 109 12.21 16.55 6.67
CA ASN A 109 12.19 16.22 5.25
C ASN A 109 13.50 15.57 4.78
N GLY A 110 14.65 15.97 5.33
CA GLY A 110 15.95 15.40 4.97
C GLY A 110 16.13 13.93 5.31
N VAL A 111 15.40 13.41 6.31
CA VAL A 111 15.57 12.05 6.84
C VAL A 111 14.37 11.14 6.64
N ILE A 112 13.26 11.66 6.11
CA ILE A 112 11.98 10.94 6.06
C ILE A 112 12.06 9.62 5.26
N ASP A 113 11.40 8.60 5.79
CA ASP A 113 11.17 7.28 5.20
C ASP A 113 9.79 6.79 5.68
N CYS A 114 9.39 5.58 5.33
CA CYS A 114 8.07 5.04 5.65
C CYS A 114 7.77 5.08 7.16
N GLY A 115 8.72 4.65 8.00
CA GLY A 115 8.58 4.67 9.45
C GLY A 115 8.60 6.07 10.03
N LYS A 116 9.44 6.95 9.51
CA LYS A 116 9.53 8.34 9.99
C LYS A 116 8.35 9.19 9.55
N LEU A 117 7.71 8.88 8.42
CA LEU A 117 6.46 9.54 8.01
C LEU A 117 5.36 9.30 9.06
N THR A 118 5.24 8.08 9.59
CA THR A 118 4.22 7.75 10.58
C THR A 118 4.40 8.55 11.88
N VAL A 119 5.62 8.60 12.41
CA VAL A 119 5.95 9.39 13.61
C VAL A 119 5.82 10.88 13.34
N THR A 120 6.27 11.35 12.17
CA THR A 120 6.21 12.78 11.84
C THR A 120 4.77 13.29 11.84
N LEU A 121 3.85 12.63 11.13
CA LEU A 121 2.47 13.10 11.03
C LEU A 121 1.76 13.01 12.40
N SER A 122 1.94 11.92 13.14
CA SER A 122 1.30 11.73 14.43
C SER A 122 1.83 12.66 15.53
N SER A 123 3.15 12.85 15.62
CA SER A 123 3.75 13.79 16.57
C SER A 123 3.51 15.26 16.19
N TYR A 124 3.48 15.60 14.89
CA TYR A 124 3.08 16.92 14.43
C TYR A 124 1.64 17.24 14.83
N TYR A 125 0.72 16.30 14.64
CA TYR A 125 -0.66 16.48 15.07
C TYR A 125 -0.75 16.66 16.60
N ALA A 126 -0.06 15.81 17.36
CA ALA A 126 -0.01 15.91 18.82
C ALA A 126 0.54 17.27 19.28
N TYR A 127 1.62 17.74 18.65
CA TYR A 127 2.17 19.07 18.87
C TYR A 127 1.14 20.14 18.58
N ARG A 128 0.56 20.21 17.38
CA ARG A 128 -0.40 21.27 17.02
C ARG A 128 -1.62 21.30 17.93
N ARG A 129 -2.13 20.13 18.35
CA ARG A 129 -3.31 20.01 19.23
C ARG A 129 -2.98 20.11 20.72
N GLY A 130 -1.71 20.11 21.12
CA GLY A 130 -1.31 20.14 22.53
C GLY A 130 -1.64 18.85 23.28
N LEU A 131 -1.39 17.70 22.64
CA LEU A 131 -1.59 16.35 23.19
C LEU A 131 -0.26 15.79 23.72
N PRO A 132 -0.30 14.85 24.70
CA PRO A 132 0.89 14.11 25.09
C PRO A 132 1.37 13.20 23.95
N TRP A 133 2.69 13.10 23.78
CA TRP A 133 3.28 12.18 22.80
C TRP A 133 4.52 11.50 23.35
N MET A 134 4.85 10.31 22.86
CA MET A 134 6.07 9.59 23.21
C MET A 134 6.43 8.53 22.16
N ILE A 135 7.71 8.20 22.11
CA ILE A 135 8.25 7.08 21.32
C ILE A 135 8.99 6.10 22.22
N SER A 136 9.16 4.87 21.74
CA SER A 136 9.93 3.84 22.45
C SER A 136 11.33 3.66 21.85
N TYR A 137 12.30 3.39 22.72
CA TYR A 137 13.58 2.84 22.28
C TYR A 137 13.50 1.33 22.30
N VAL A 138 13.90 0.70 21.20
CA VAL A 138 13.88 -0.75 21.04
C VAL A 138 15.27 -1.32 20.90
N ARG A 139 15.46 -2.54 21.40
CA ARG A 139 16.69 -3.31 21.24
C ARG A 139 16.41 -4.56 20.42
N SER A 140 17.29 -4.82 19.46
CA SER A 140 17.30 -6.05 18.69
C SER A 140 17.56 -7.28 19.57
N THR A 141 16.83 -8.37 19.30
CA THR A 141 17.15 -9.70 19.85
C THR A 141 18.27 -10.40 19.09
N GLY A 142 18.69 -9.86 17.94
CA GLY A 142 19.85 -10.30 17.16
C GLY A 142 19.91 -9.57 15.81
N GLY A 143 21.11 -9.14 15.39
CA GLY A 143 21.30 -8.42 14.13
C GLY A 143 20.76 -6.98 14.13
N ASP A 144 20.52 -6.43 12.93
CA ASP A 144 19.93 -5.09 12.76
C ASP A 144 18.48 -5.07 13.27
N LEU A 145 18.12 -4.00 13.98
CA LEU A 145 16.79 -3.81 14.54
C LEU A 145 15.66 -3.82 13.48
N ARG A 146 15.97 -3.53 12.20
CA ARG A 146 14.98 -3.47 11.12
C ARG A 146 14.69 -4.84 10.53
N THR A 147 15.58 -5.81 10.73
CA THR A 147 15.51 -7.15 10.14
C THR A 147 15.52 -8.27 11.18
N SER A 148 15.63 -7.93 12.46
CA SER A 148 15.55 -8.88 13.57
C SER A 148 14.25 -9.68 13.57
N SER A 149 14.27 -10.87 14.19
CA SER A 149 13.07 -11.69 14.34
C SER A 149 12.00 -10.98 15.16
N HIS A 150 12.39 -10.29 16.24
CA HIS A 150 11.57 -9.34 16.99
C HIS A 150 12.48 -8.43 17.83
N ASN A 151 11.90 -7.37 18.38
CA ASN A 151 12.57 -6.38 19.21
C ASN A 151 11.90 -6.27 20.58
N ILE A 152 12.67 -5.78 21.55
CA ILE A 152 12.23 -5.57 22.93
C ILE A 152 12.31 -4.07 23.24
N PRO A 153 11.22 -3.43 23.68
CA PRO A 153 11.28 -2.08 24.23
C PRO A 153 12.18 -2.02 25.47
N VAL A 154 13.09 -1.04 25.51
CA VAL A 154 14.07 -0.85 26.60
C VAL A 154 14.02 0.52 27.25
N GLY A 155 13.22 1.44 26.72
CA GLY A 155 13.01 2.78 27.27
C GLY A 155 12.01 3.57 26.44
N THR A 156 11.71 4.79 26.89
CA THR A 156 10.78 5.71 26.22
C THR A 156 11.33 7.13 26.25
N TYR A 157 10.92 7.95 25.30
CA TYR A 157 11.19 9.38 25.25
C TYR A 157 9.89 10.12 24.92
N SER A 158 9.45 10.98 25.83
CA SER A 158 8.15 11.66 25.75
C SER A 158 8.31 13.17 25.50
N SER A 159 7.20 13.80 25.13
CA SER A 159 7.10 15.25 25.02
C SER A 159 7.33 15.97 26.34
N GLN A 160 7.24 15.30 27.50
CA GLN A 160 7.57 15.87 28.80
C GLN A 160 9.09 15.84 29.09
N ASP A 161 9.81 14.87 28.53
CA ASP A 161 11.27 14.70 28.73
C ASP A 161 12.09 15.66 27.87
N ALA A 162 11.52 16.12 26.76
CA ALA A 162 12.17 16.96 25.77
C ALA A 162 12.19 18.44 26.18
N GLU A 163 13.26 19.17 25.87
CA GLU A 163 13.40 20.58 26.27
C GLU A 163 12.66 21.57 25.35
N SER A 164 12.38 21.15 24.11
CA SER A 164 11.75 21.98 23.08
C SER A 164 11.15 21.12 21.96
N PRO A 165 10.34 21.68 21.04
CA PRO A 165 9.89 20.95 19.86
C PRO A 165 11.08 20.49 19.01
N GLN A 166 12.11 21.33 18.87
CA GLN A 166 13.32 20.98 18.11
C GLN A 166 14.03 19.76 18.71
N ASP A 167 14.19 19.71 20.03
CA ASP A 167 14.78 18.57 20.73
C ASP A 167 13.93 17.31 20.53
N PHE A 168 12.61 17.42 20.70
CA PHE A 168 11.70 16.30 20.50
C PHE A 168 11.76 15.74 19.08
N PHE A 169 11.56 16.57 18.06
CA PHE A 169 11.50 16.10 16.67
C PHE A 169 12.87 15.59 16.18
N SER A 170 13.98 16.20 16.60
CA SER A 170 15.32 15.68 16.28
C SER A 170 15.52 14.28 16.81
N ASN A 171 15.19 14.02 18.08
CA ASN A 171 15.37 12.71 18.70
C ASN A 171 14.34 11.69 18.21
N ALA A 172 13.06 12.08 18.17
CA ALA A 172 11.97 11.19 17.83
C ALA A 172 12.02 10.77 16.35
N VAL A 173 12.15 11.72 15.43
CA VAL A 173 12.13 11.40 14.00
C VAL A 173 13.43 10.75 13.56
N THR A 174 14.59 11.22 14.02
CA THR A 174 15.88 10.61 13.64
C THR A 174 16.08 9.22 14.26
N GLY A 175 15.65 9.05 15.52
CA GLY A 175 15.81 7.81 16.28
C GLY A 175 14.80 6.72 15.92
N TYR A 176 13.67 7.08 15.30
CA TYR A 176 12.64 6.12 14.93
C TYR A 176 12.92 5.43 13.60
N CYS A 177 12.50 4.17 13.52
CA CYS A 177 12.59 3.36 12.31
C CYS A 177 11.58 2.20 12.39
N THR A 178 11.43 1.45 11.30
CA THR A 178 10.47 0.34 11.22
C THR A 178 10.72 -0.79 12.24
N GLY A 179 11.93 -0.88 12.80
CA GLY A 179 12.22 -1.78 13.92
C GLY A 179 11.35 -1.53 15.17
N ASN A 180 10.89 -0.30 15.39
CA ASN A 180 9.96 0.03 16.48
C ASN A 180 8.62 -0.73 16.39
N LEU A 181 8.23 -1.16 15.19
CA LEU A 181 7.00 -1.91 14.95
C LEU A 181 7.18 -3.42 15.18
N ARG A 182 8.43 -3.92 15.29
CA ARG A 182 8.74 -5.35 15.45
C ARG A 182 8.61 -5.83 16.91
N VAL A 183 7.58 -5.39 17.62
CA VAL A 183 7.31 -5.77 19.02
C VAL A 183 6.10 -6.69 19.07
N GLU A 184 6.34 -7.94 19.46
CA GLU A 184 5.30 -8.97 19.56
C GLU A 184 4.35 -8.69 20.74
N PRO A 185 3.03 -8.90 20.56
CA PRO A 185 2.07 -8.93 21.66
C PRO A 185 2.47 -9.92 22.74
N PHE A 186 2.28 -9.54 24.00
CA PHE A 186 2.52 -10.38 25.19
C PHE A 186 3.98 -10.82 25.41
N ASN A 187 4.92 -10.36 24.58
CA ASN A 187 6.35 -10.57 24.81
C ASN A 187 6.86 -9.56 25.86
N LYS A 188 8.13 -9.72 26.27
CA LYS A 188 8.80 -8.90 27.26
C LYS A 188 8.71 -7.40 26.92
N ASN A 189 8.23 -6.62 27.87
CA ASN A 189 8.08 -5.17 27.79
C ASN A 189 7.15 -4.70 26.65
N SER A 190 6.27 -5.56 26.12
CA SER A 190 5.36 -5.23 25.02
C SER A 190 4.35 -4.14 25.38
N GLU A 191 4.08 -3.91 26.67
CA GLU A 191 3.28 -2.79 27.18
C GLU A 191 3.91 -1.42 26.89
N LEU A 192 5.21 -1.39 26.61
CA LEU A 192 5.93 -0.19 26.19
C LEU A 192 6.02 -0.06 24.66
N SER A 193 5.31 -0.87 23.88
CA SER A 193 5.33 -0.75 22.42
C SER A 193 4.76 0.59 21.93
N ASP A 194 5.26 1.06 20.79
CA ASP A 194 4.74 2.25 20.11
C ASP A 194 3.31 2.05 19.57
N THR A 195 3.00 0.82 19.19
CA THR A 195 1.77 0.47 18.48
C THR A 195 1.22 -0.86 18.96
N VAL A 196 -0.08 -1.06 18.75
CA VAL A 196 -0.78 -2.30 19.04
C VAL A 196 -1.62 -2.74 17.82
N PRO A 197 -1.85 -4.04 17.64
CA PRO A 197 -2.85 -4.56 16.70
C PRO A 197 -4.22 -3.88 16.87
N VAL A 198 -4.91 -3.58 15.76
CA VAL A 198 -6.19 -2.86 15.76
C VAL A 198 -7.34 -3.74 15.28
N ALA A 199 -8.53 -3.52 15.84
CA ALA A 199 -9.77 -4.15 15.43
C ALA A 199 -10.17 -3.71 14.03
N ILE A 200 -10.60 -4.67 13.22
CA ILE A 200 -10.98 -4.48 11.81
C ILE A 200 -12.46 -4.16 11.79
N THR A 201 -12.77 -2.88 12.03
CA THR A 201 -14.13 -2.33 11.97
C THR A 201 -14.07 -0.86 11.53
N PRO A 202 -15.13 -0.30 10.93
CA PRO A 202 -15.21 1.11 10.59
C PRO A 202 -15.04 2.07 11.78
N GLN A 203 -15.25 1.57 13.01
CA GLN A 203 -15.12 2.37 14.22
C GLN A 203 -13.66 2.59 14.64
N TYR A 204 -12.76 1.64 14.34
CA TYR A 204 -11.40 1.59 14.89
C TYR A 204 -10.30 1.58 13.83
N LEU A 205 -10.53 0.93 12.69
CA LEU A 205 -9.58 0.92 11.58
C LEU A 205 -9.76 2.20 10.74
N LEU A 206 -9.25 3.30 11.28
CA LEU A 206 -9.41 4.66 10.76
C LEU A 206 -8.14 5.17 10.06
N PRO A 207 -8.24 6.16 9.17
CA PRO A 207 -7.08 6.90 8.70
C PRO A 207 -6.14 7.33 9.86
N GLY A 208 -4.84 7.18 9.68
CA GLY A 208 -3.82 7.32 10.73
C GLY A 208 -3.42 5.99 11.39
N CYS A 209 -4.22 4.92 11.24
CA CYS A 209 -3.74 3.55 11.50
C CYS A 209 -2.62 3.18 10.52
N MET A 210 -1.95 2.07 10.76
CA MET A 210 -0.80 1.62 9.99
C MET A 210 -0.99 0.19 9.50
N HIS A 211 -0.40 -0.13 8.35
CA HIS A 211 -0.14 -1.51 7.96
C HIS A 211 1.37 -1.74 7.92
N TYR A 212 1.87 -2.61 8.79
CA TYR A 212 3.29 -2.98 8.81
C TYR A 212 3.52 -4.31 8.11
N LEU A 213 4.39 -4.31 7.10
CA LEU A 213 4.85 -5.50 6.38
C LEU A 213 6.38 -5.52 6.41
N ASP A 214 6.96 -6.60 6.91
CA ASP A 214 8.40 -6.84 7.10
C ASP A 214 9.39 -5.76 6.57
N GLY A 215 9.63 -4.69 7.34
CA GLY A 215 10.59 -3.63 6.99
C GLY A 215 9.99 -2.38 6.33
N HIS A 216 8.71 -2.42 5.94
CA HIS A 216 7.95 -1.31 5.35
C HIS A 216 6.66 -1.03 6.12
N VAL A 217 6.24 0.23 6.19
CA VAL A 217 4.99 0.61 6.86
C VAL A 217 4.21 1.62 6.04
N LEU A 218 2.91 1.43 5.99
CA LEU A 218 1.98 2.28 5.27
C LEU A 218 1.02 2.92 6.26
N ILE A 219 0.61 4.16 6.02
CA ILE A 219 -0.38 4.86 6.84
C ILE A 219 -1.73 4.71 6.16
N LEU A 220 -2.70 4.05 6.82
CA LEU A 220 -4.08 4.03 6.33
C LEU A 220 -4.56 5.47 6.20
N ALA A 221 -5.13 5.82 5.06
CA ALA A 221 -5.42 7.19 4.71
C ALA A 221 -6.87 7.38 4.24
N ASP A 222 -7.46 6.35 3.65
CA ASP A 222 -8.88 6.32 3.36
C ASP A 222 -9.40 4.88 3.38
N VAL A 223 -10.71 4.75 3.58
CA VAL A 223 -11.45 3.50 3.38
C VAL A 223 -12.61 3.84 2.47
N ASP A 224 -12.59 3.30 1.25
CA ASP A 224 -13.64 3.62 0.30
C ASP A 224 -14.97 2.95 0.67
N ARG A 225 -16.03 3.28 -0.07
CA ARG A 225 -17.36 2.73 0.17
C ARG A 225 -17.43 1.21 0.04
N PHE A 226 -16.52 0.60 -0.73
CA PHE A 226 -16.44 -0.84 -0.95
C PHE A 226 -15.61 -1.57 0.13
N GLY A 227 -15.04 -0.83 1.08
CA GLY A 227 -14.19 -1.37 2.13
C GLY A 227 -12.75 -1.61 1.68
N GLU A 228 -12.32 -1.01 0.56
CA GLU A 228 -10.91 -1.00 0.16
C GLU A 228 -10.11 -0.04 1.03
N LEU A 229 -8.91 -0.47 1.42
CA LEU A 229 -7.98 0.36 2.19
C LEU A 229 -7.03 1.11 1.25
N HIS A 230 -6.88 2.41 1.49
CA HIS A 230 -5.97 3.29 0.76
C HIS A 230 -4.92 3.86 1.71
N PHE A 231 -3.69 4.01 1.24
CA PHE A 231 -2.56 4.30 2.10
C PHE A 231 -1.73 5.50 1.62
N LEU A 232 -1.05 6.14 2.56
CA LEU A 232 0.09 7.02 2.32
C LEU A 232 1.39 6.27 2.63
N ASP A 233 2.43 6.58 1.87
CA ASP A 233 3.76 5.99 2.01
C ASP A 233 4.86 7.03 1.77
N SER A 234 6.07 6.75 2.24
CA SER A 234 7.30 7.47 1.89
C SER A 234 8.43 6.45 1.76
N THR A 235 9.32 6.64 0.79
CA THR A 235 10.48 5.76 0.61
C THR A 235 11.76 6.39 1.11
N THR A 236 12.85 5.63 1.12
CA THR A 236 14.21 6.13 1.38
C THR A 236 14.83 6.86 0.19
N ALA A 237 14.09 7.01 -0.91
CA ALA A 237 14.56 7.69 -2.11
C ALA A 237 15.02 9.12 -1.77
N ALA A 238 16.04 9.60 -2.49
CA ALA A 238 16.59 10.94 -2.29
C ALA A 238 15.54 12.06 -2.50
N SER A 239 14.49 11.77 -3.28
CA SER A 239 13.38 12.69 -3.49
C SER A 239 12.52 12.89 -2.23
N ARG A 240 12.44 11.91 -1.32
CA ARG A 240 11.66 11.97 -0.08
C ARG A 240 10.17 12.22 -0.33
N ASP A 241 9.66 11.67 -1.41
CA ASP A 241 8.28 11.88 -1.81
C ASP A 241 7.33 11.09 -0.92
N ILE A 242 6.14 11.66 -0.75
CA ILE A 242 5.01 10.99 -0.14
C ILE A 242 4.11 10.49 -1.26
N TYR A 243 3.83 9.19 -1.28
CA TYR A 243 3.03 8.54 -2.31
C TYR A 243 1.68 8.12 -1.75
N SER A 244 0.68 8.03 -2.63
CA SER A 244 -0.59 7.36 -2.34
C SER A 244 -0.55 5.94 -2.91
N PHE A 245 -0.62 4.94 -2.04
CA PHE A 245 -0.79 3.54 -2.42
C PHE A 245 -2.25 3.14 -2.29
N ASN A 246 -2.68 2.20 -3.12
CA ASN A 246 -4.08 1.86 -3.20
C ASN A 246 -4.28 0.35 -3.29
N GLY A 247 -5.29 -0.12 -2.58
CA GLY A 247 -5.77 -1.49 -2.67
C GLY A 247 -5.14 -2.41 -1.63
N LEU A 248 -5.88 -3.47 -1.33
CA LEU A 248 -5.51 -4.45 -0.31
C LEU A 248 -4.27 -5.29 -0.66
N ASN A 249 -3.69 -5.16 -1.85
CA ASN A 249 -2.41 -5.79 -2.20
C ASN A 249 -1.25 -5.32 -1.31
N ALA A 250 -1.38 -4.15 -0.70
CA ALA A 250 -0.49 -3.67 0.35
C ALA A 250 -0.62 -4.48 1.66
N VAL A 251 -1.81 -5.05 1.92
CA VAL A 251 -2.16 -5.75 3.16
C VAL A 251 -1.77 -7.22 3.06
N MET A 252 -0.46 -7.47 3.17
CA MET A 252 0.11 -8.82 3.14
C MET A 252 1.13 -9.01 4.26
N GLY A 253 1.66 -10.24 4.37
CA GLY A 253 2.75 -10.56 5.29
C GLY A 253 2.32 -10.52 6.76
N ILE A 254 1.05 -10.80 7.05
CA ILE A 254 0.55 -10.91 8.42
C ILE A 254 0.64 -12.37 8.85
N PRO A 255 1.42 -12.73 9.87
CA PRO A 255 1.56 -14.11 10.28
C PRO A 255 0.33 -14.60 11.03
N ALA A 256 0.05 -15.89 10.93
CA ALA A 256 -0.96 -16.52 11.77
C ALA A 256 -0.47 -16.59 13.22
N LYS A 257 -1.40 -16.45 14.15
CA LYS A 257 -1.21 -17.01 15.49
C LYS A 257 -0.98 -18.51 15.38
N GLN A 258 -0.18 -19.06 16.28
CA GLN A 258 0.13 -20.49 16.32
C GLN A 258 -0.33 -21.05 17.67
N SER A 259 -1.62 -21.34 17.78
CA SER A 259 -2.26 -21.78 19.04
C SER A 259 -1.71 -23.11 19.56
N ASP A 260 -0.99 -23.88 18.74
CA ASP A 260 -0.29 -25.11 19.11
C ASP A 260 1.09 -24.87 19.77
N ARG A 261 1.62 -23.63 19.75
CA ARG A 261 2.93 -23.27 20.32
C ARG A 261 2.80 -22.54 21.65
N ALA A 262 2.40 -23.28 22.69
CA ALA A 262 2.22 -22.74 24.04
C ALA A 262 3.40 -21.87 24.52
N GLY A 263 3.12 -20.62 24.92
CA GLY A 263 4.10 -19.63 25.37
C GLY A 263 4.84 -18.87 24.26
N SER A 264 4.52 -19.13 23.00
CA SER A 264 5.07 -18.42 21.83
C SER A 264 4.02 -18.30 20.70
N GLU A 265 2.75 -18.31 21.06
CA GLU A 265 1.60 -18.33 20.15
C GLU A 265 1.60 -17.12 19.20
N TYR A 266 2.15 -15.99 19.67
CA TYR A 266 2.24 -14.73 18.94
C TYR A 266 3.65 -14.44 18.41
N ALA A 267 4.53 -15.44 18.34
CA ALA A 267 5.85 -15.28 17.73
C ALA A 267 5.69 -14.80 16.26
N GLY A 268 6.36 -13.72 15.90
CA GLY A 268 6.23 -13.04 14.62
C GLY A 268 5.03 -12.09 14.49
N CYS A 269 4.05 -12.12 15.41
CA CYS A 269 2.79 -11.37 15.32
C CYS A 269 2.93 -9.88 15.63
N PHE A 270 3.86 -9.20 14.97
CA PHE A 270 4.05 -7.75 15.01
C PHE A 270 3.71 -7.07 13.66
N GLN A 271 3.53 -7.85 12.59
CA GLN A 271 3.07 -7.37 11.28
C GLN A 271 1.54 -7.22 11.25
N GLY A 272 1.03 -6.48 10.26
CA GLY A 272 -0.39 -6.28 10.03
C GLY A 272 -0.91 -4.90 10.38
N LEU A 273 -2.22 -4.82 10.57
CA LEU A 273 -2.95 -3.58 10.85
C LEU A 273 -2.74 -3.18 12.30
N ARG A 274 -2.33 -1.93 12.53
CA ARG A 274 -1.92 -1.42 13.84
C ARG A 274 -2.45 -0.01 14.07
N VAL A 275 -2.64 0.33 15.34
CA VAL A 275 -2.93 1.68 15.81
C VAL A 275 -1.83 2.13 16.79
N TRP A 276 -1.60 3.43 16.87
CA TRP A 276 -0.70 3.99 17.87
C TRP A 276 -1.17 3.66 19.28
N ARG A 277 -0.24 3.32 20.18
CA ARG A 277 -0.51 3.25 21.63
C ARG A 277 -0.51 4.68 22.17
N TYR A 278 -1.67 5.34 22.06
CA TYR A 278 -1.87 6.74 22.43
C TYR A 278 -1.50 6.99 23.90
N PRO A 279 -0.54 7.89 24.21
CA PRO A 279 -0.13 8.15 25.59
C PRO A 279 -1.22 8.80 26.43
N ILE A 280 -1.10 8.65 27.74
CA ILE A 280 -1.95 9.31 28.73
C ILE A 280 -1.11 10.24 29.60
N ALA A 281 -1.58 11.49 29.73
CA ALA A 281 -1.07 12.47 30.67
C ALA A 281 -1.79 12.27 32.00
N GLU A 282 -1.06 11.93 33.05
CA GLU A 282 -1.61 11.87 34.40
C GLU A 282 -1.67 13.29 34.96
N THR A 283 -2.76 13.61 35.65
CA THR A 283 -3.00 14.95 36.18
C THR A 283 -3.23 14.93 37.69
N ASP A 284 -2.93 16.03 38.35
CA ASP A 284 -3.38 16.29 39.72
C ASP A 284 -4.86 16.70 39.77
N GLU A 285 -5.37 16.98 40.98
CA GLU A 285 -6.77 17.38 41.20
C GLU A 285 -7.19 18.68 40.50
N ASN A 286 -6.23 19.51 40.07
CA ASN A 286 -6.48 20.74 39.35
C ASN A 286 -6.41 20.56 37.83
N GLY A 287 -6.04 19.38 37.34
CA GLY A 287 -5.83 19.11 35.91
C GLY A 287 -4.41 19.43 35.43
N LYS A 288 -3.46 19.65 36.35
CA LYS A 288 -2.07 19.89 36.00
C LYS A 288 -1.38 18.59 35.61
N VAL A 289 -0.74 18.54 34.46
CA VAL A 289 0.02 17.36 34.00
C VAL A 289 1.23 17.11 34.91
N VAL A 290 1.30 15.91 35.49
CA VAL A 290 2.39 15.47 36.37
C VAL A 290 3.32 14.45 35.71
N SER A 291 2.78 13.58 34.85
CA SER A 291 3.54 12.55 34.16
C SER A 291 2.89 12.21 32.80
N ILE A 292 3.65 11.60 31.90
CA ILE A 292 3.14 10.95 30.69
C ILE A 292 3.55 9.48 30.73
N ARG A 293 2.59 8.60 30.47
CA ARG A 293 2.86 7.16 30.34
C ARG A 293 2.14 6.55 29.14
N ARG A 294 2.55 5.32 28.80
CA ARG A 294 1.80 4.47 27.86
C ARG A 294 0.49 4.02 28.49
N ARG A 295 -0.55 3.93 27.65
CA ARG A 295 -1.75 3.18 27.99
C ARG A 295 -1.49 1.69 28.01
N THR A 296 -2.09 1.00 28.95
CA THR A 296 -2.13 -0.47 29.00
C THR A 296 -2.95 -1.03 27.84
N ASP A 297 -2.82 -2.32 27.58
CA ASP A 297 -3.64 -3.04 26.59
C ASP A 297 -5.14 -2.93 26.89
N ALA A 298 -5.51 -2.99 28.17
CA ALA A 298 -6.89 -2.83 28.62
C ALA A 298 -7.44 -1.42 28.36
N GLU A 299 -6.64 -0.38 28.62
CA GLU A 299 -7.00 1.01 28.29
C GLU A 299 -7.06 1.22 26.76
N MET A 300 -6.19 0.54 26.00
CA MET A 300 -6.18 0.61 24.54
C MET A 300 -7.38 -0.10 23.89
N ALA A 301 -8.14 -0.92 24.62
CA ALA A 301 -9.38 -1.52 24.11
C ALA A 301 -10.41 -0.44 23.71
N GLU A 302 -10.44 0.70 24.41
CA GLU A 302 -11.27 1.87 24.05
C GLU A 302 -10.93 2.44 22.66
N PHE A 303 -9.67 2.27 22.25
CA PHE A 303 -9.13 2.73 20.97
C PHE A 303 -9.05 1.60 19.93
N GLY A 304 -9.68 0.46 20.21
CA GLY A 304 -9.78 -0.65 19.28
C GLY A 304 -8.61 -1.63 19.31
N TYR A 305 -7.85 -1.74 20.40
CA TYR A 305 -6.87 -2.82 20.53
C TYR A 305 -7.53 -4.20 20.35
N SER A 306 -7.02 -5.00 19.41
CA SER A 306 -7.50 -6.36 19.15
C SER A 306 -6.46 -7.19 18.41
N THR A 307 -6.25 -8.44 18.85
CA THR A 307 -5.38 -9.41 18.16
C THR A 307 -6.10 -10.21 17.07
N GLU A 308 -7.36 -9.89 16.77
CA GLU A 308 -8.24 -10.73 15.95
C GLU A 308 -7.69 -11.06 14.56
N GLN A 309 -6.87 -10.19 13.97
CA GLN A 309 -6.25 -10.45 12.67
C GLN A 309 -5.45 -11.76 12.68
N TYR A 310 -4.70 -12.03 13.76
CA TYR A 310 -3.85 -13.21 13.87
C TYR A 310 -4.67 -14.48 14.08
N ASP A 311 -5.77 -14.39 14.85
CA ASP A 311 -6.72 -15.48 15.05
C ASP A 311 -7.46 -15.83 13.76
N ARG A 312 -7.93 -14.82 13.01
CA ARG A 312 -8.61 -15.03 11.73
C ARG A 312 -7.69 -15.63 10.67
N ILE A 313 -6.44 -15.19 10.60
CA ILE A 313 -5.46 -15.78 9.67
C ILE A 313 -5.13 -17.22 10.06
N GLU A 314 -5.06 -17.54 11.37
CA GLU A 314 -4.93 -18.92 11.82
C GLU A 314 -6.13 -19.78 11.37
N GLU A 315 -7.35 -19.28 11.55
CA GLU A 315 -8.59 -19.95 11.15
C GLU A 315 -8.63 -20.22 9.63
N ILE A 316 -8.34 -19.20 8.81
CA ILE A 316 -8.24 -19.33 7.34
C ILE A 316 -7.15 -20.36 6.98
N SER A 317 -5.98 -20.29 7.61
CA SER A 317 -4.86 -21.20 7.30
C SER A 317 -5.22 -22.65 7.60
N ARG A 318 -5.98 -22.90 8.67
CA ARG A 318 -6.38 -24.26 9.10
C ARG A 318 -7.58 -24.82 8.35
N THR A 319 -8.56 -23.98 8.02
CA THR A 319 -9.86 -24.44 7.52
C THR A 319 -10.15 -24.01 6.08
N GLN A 320 -9.27 -23.20 5.48
CA GLN A 320 -9.38 -22.60 4.15
C GLN A 320 -10.53 -21.59 3.99
N HIS A 321 -11.27 -21.29 5.05
CA HIS A 321 -12.34 -20.30 5.05
C HIS A 321 -12.58 -19.74 6.46
N ILE A 322 -13.39 -18.69 6.56
CA ILE A 322 -14.02 -18.23 7.80
C ILE A 322 -15.47 -17.89 7.51
N VAL A 323 -16.31 -17.83 8.54
CA VAL A 323 -17.69 -17.39 8.39
C VAL A 323 -17.88 -16.04 9.06
N GLU A 324 -18.30 -15.04 8.29
CA GLU A 324 -18.58 -13.68 8.76
C GLU A 324 -19.99 -13.27 8.27
N ASN A 325 -20.90 -12.94 9.20
CA ASN A 325 -22.28 -12.57 8.88
C ASN A 325 -23.02 -13.59 7.97
N GLY A 326 -22.73 -14.88 8.12
CA GLY A 326 -23.32 -15.95 7.31
C GLY A 326 -22.68 -16.15 5.92
N MET A 327 -21.64 -15.37 5.59
CA MET A 327 -20.87 -15.52 4.36
C MET A 327 -19.59 -16.31 4.65
N GLU A 328 -19.32 -17.31 3.82
CA GLU A 328 -18.03 -18.01 3.79
C GLU A 328 -17.02 -17.16 3.02
N LEU A 329 -15.97 -16.74 3.71
CA LEU A 329 -14.88 -15.93 3.17
C LEU A 329 -13.61 -16.79 3.10
N THR A 330 -12.88 -16.71 1.99
CA THR A 330 -11.71 -17.58 1.75
C THR A 330 -10.37 -16.88 1.93
N SER A 331 -10.40 -15.56 2.13
CA SER A 331 -9.21 -14.74 2.28
C SER A 331 -9.37 -13.69 3.39
N PHE A 332 -8.23 -13.25 3.91
CA PHE A 332 -8.21 -12.17 4.91
C PHE A 332 -8.63 -10.82 4.30
N HIS A 333 -8.40 -10.65 2.99
CA HIS A 333 -8.85 -9.50 2.22
C HIS A 333 -10.38 -9.43 2.17
N GLU A 334 -11.05 -10.55 1.88
CA GLU A 334 -12.51 -10.63 1.93
C GLU A 334 -13.06 -10.31 3.33
N PHE A 335 -12.37 -10.75 4.39
CA PHE A 335 -12.72 -10.42 5.77
C PHE A 335 -12.69 -8.91 6.03
N ILE A 336 -11.62 -8.23 5.63
CA ILE A 336 -11.51 -6.78 5.76
C ILE A 336 -12.64 -6.10 4.98
N GLN A 337 -12.82 -6.43 3.71
CA GLN A 337 -13.85 -5.79 2.87
C GLN A 337 -15.26 -5.99 3.44
N ALA A 338 -15.59 -7.22 3.88
CA ALA A 338 -16.89 -7.55 4.44
C ALA A 338 -17.21 -6.70 5.68
N ARG A 339 -16.21 -6.38 6.51
CA ARG A 339 -16.39 -5.56 7.71
C ARG A 339 -16.29 -4.07 7.47
N MET A 340 -15.43 -3.65 6.54
CA MET A 340 -15.16 -2.23 6.28
C MET A 340 -16.18 -1.59 5.35
N ARG A 341 -16.95 -2.38 4.58
CA ARG A 341 -18.05 -1.89 3.76
C ARG A 341 -19.12 -1.19 4.61
N LYS A 342 -19.67 -0.09 4.10
CA LYS A 342 -20.72 0.67 4.79
C LYS A 342 -21.98 -0.19 4.99
N PRO A 343 -22.59 -0.17 6.20
CA PRO A 343 -23.82 -0.92 6.46
C PRO A 343 -24.95 -0.52 5.52
N GLY A 344 -25.67 -1.52 4.98
CA GLY A 344 -26.83 -1.31 4.10
C GLY A 344 -26.48 -1.00 2.63
N GLU A 345 -25.20 -0.84 2.28
CA GLU A 345 -24.82 -0.73 0.88
C GLU A 345 -24.87 -2.10 0.19
N ARG A 346 -25.64 -2.17 -0.92
CA ARG A 346 -25.60 -3.29 -1.86
C ARG A 346 -24.33 -3.22 -2.70
N VAL A 347 -23.88 -4.40 -3.13
CA VAL A 347 -22.79 -4.53 -4.09
C VAL A 347 -23.30 -4.12 -5.47
N ALA A 348 -22.89 -2.96 -5.98
CA ALA A 348 -23.35 -2.43 -7.26
C ALA A 348 -22.26 -2.57 -8.36
N PRO A 349 -22.12 -3.74 -9.02
CA PRO A 349 -21.04 -4.00 -9.95
C PRO A 349 -20.93 -3.03 -11.12
N ALA A 350 -22.04 -2.61 -11.73
CA ALA A 350 -21.99 -1.65 -12.83
C ALA A 350 -21.48 -0.26 -12.41
N VAL A 351 -21.74 0.14 -11.15
CA VAL A 351 -21.21 1.39 -10.60
C VAL A 351 -19.73 1.22 -10.27
N PHE A 352 -19.37 0.14 -9.56
CA PHE A 352 -17.98 -0.18 -9.24
C PHE A 352 -17.12 -0.20 -10.50
N LEU A 353 -17.51 -0.93 -11.54
CA LEU A 353 -16.79 -1.01 -12.81
C LEU A 353 -16.54 0.34 -13.46
N ARG A 354 -17.54 1.23 -13.49
CA ARG A 354 -17.41 2.56 -14.09
C ARG A 354 -16.44 3.44 -13.31
N ASP A 355 -16.58 3.48 -11.99
CA ASP A 355 -15.67 4.22 -11.12
C ASP A 355 -14.24 3.67 -11.23
N TYR A 356 -14.10 2.35 -11.27
CA TYR A 356 -12.80 1.69 -11.39
C TYR A 356 -12.14 1.94 -12.74
N ALA A 357 -12.91 2.00 -13.82
CA ALA A 357 -12.43 2.40 -15.14
C ALA A 357 -11.92 3.86 -15.13
N ASP A 358 -12.62 4.76 -14.45
CA ASP A 358 -12.17 6.16 -14.29
C ASP A 358 -10.89 6.25 -13.44
N GLN A 359 -10.75 5.44 -12.40
CA GLN A 359 -9.51 5.34 -11.63
C GLN A 359 -8.33 4.82 -12.47
N LEU A 360 -8.56 3.80 -13.30
CA LEU A 360 -7.54 3.27 -14.21
C LEU A 360 -7.09 4.33 -15.23
N LEU A 361 -8.02 5.09 -15.82
CA LEU A 361 -7.67 6.20 -16.70
C LEU A 361 -6.81 7.26 -16.00
N ASN A 362 -7.13 7.61 -14.75
CA ASN A 362 -6.33 8.56 -13.99
C ASN A 362 -4.90 8.03 -13.73
N LEU A 363 -4.73 6.74 -13.48
CA LEU A 363 -3.41 6.13 -13.33
C LEU A 363 -2.63 6.16 -14.64
N PHE A 364 -3.27 5.87 -15.77
CA PHE A 364 -2.63 5.99 -17.07
C PHE A 364 -2.27 7.45 -17.41
N ALA A 365 -3.11 8.41 -17.05
CA ALA A 365 -2.78 9.83 -17.22
C ALA A 365 -1.56 10.26 -16.39
N MET A 366 -1.47 9.82 -15.12
CA MET A 366 -0.28 10.06 -14.30
C MET A 366 0.97 9.35 -14.85
N ARG A 367 0.80 8.13 -15.36
CA ARG A 367 1.87 7.38 -16.02
C ARG A 367 2.38 8.13 -17.26
N GLU A 368 1.51 8.75 -18.04
CA GLU A 368 1.89 9.54 -19.21
C GLU A 368 2.80 10.72 -18.85
N GLU A 369 2.54 11.40 -17.74
CA GLU A 369 3.45 12.46 -17.27
C GLU A 369 4.88 11.90 -17.09
N ILE A 370 5.01 10.74 -16.43
CA ILE A 370 6.31 10.08 -16.19
C ILE A 370 6.94 9.61 -17.51
N VAL A 371 6.14 9.06 -18.43
CA VAL A 371 6.60 8.61 -19.75
C VAL A 371 7.17 9.77 -20.55
N GLN A 372 6.48 10.91 -20.60
CA GLN A 372 6.93 12.08 -21.35
C GLN A 372 8.12 12.77 -20.69
N GLU A 373 8.12 12.90 -19.36
CA GLU A 373 9.27 13.44 -18.61
C GLU A 373 10.51 12.57 -18.80
N GLY A 374 10.37 11.24 -18.70
CA GLY A 374 11.45 10.29 -18.91
C GLY A 374 11.98 10.27 -20.33
N TRP A 375 11.08 10.28 -21.32
CA TRP A 375 11.47 10.35 -22.73
C TRP A 375 12.25 11.64 -23.02
N LYS A 376 11.75 12.78 -22.54
CA LYS A 376 12.44 14.06 -22.66
C LYS A 376 13.82 14.03 -22.00
N ASP A 377 13.92 13.49 -20.79
CA ASP A 377 15.19 13.38 -20.07
C ASP A 377 16.20 12.48 -20.80
N VAL A 378 15.77 11.36 -21.38
CA VAL A 378 16.64 10.49 -22.20
C VAL A 378 17.13 11.21 -23.46
N GLN A 379 16.28 12.02 -24.10
CA GLN A 379 16.68 12.82 -25.27
C GLN A 379 17.68 13.93 -24.90
N ASP A 380 17.48 14.58 -23.74
CA ASP A 380 18.29 15.73 -23.32
C ASP A 380 19.61 15.30 -22.65
N ASN A 381 19.62 14.19 -21.91
CA ASN A 381 20.71 13.76 -21.03
C ASN A 381 21.30 12.38 -21.37
N GLY A 382 20.86 11.76 -22.48
CA GLY A 382 21.29 10.43 -22.92
C GLY A 382 20.61 9.28 -22.17
N PRO A 383 20.79 8.03 -22.61
CA PRO A 383 20.11 6.87 -22.02
C PRO A 383 20.54 6.58 -20.57
N ILE A 384 19.67 5.91 -19.83
CA ILE A 384 19.79 5.59 -18.40
C ILE A 384 20.19 4.13 -18.25
N THR A 385 21.27 3.86 -17.52
CA THR A 385 21.72 2.49 -17.24
C THR A 385 20.64 1.67 -16.51
N PHE A 386 20.34 0.49 -17.05
CA PHE A 386 19.44 -0.47 -16.43
C PHE A 386 20.07 -1.05 -15.14
N PRO A 387 19.34 -1.16 -14.02
CA PRO A 387 19.85 -1.66 -12.75
C PRO A 387 19.90 -3.20 -12.73
N GLU A 388 20.80 -3.78 -13.52
CA GLU A 388 21.03 -5.22 -13.60
C GLU A 388 22.15 -5.67 -12.63
N ASN A 389 22.03 -6.87 -12.05
CA ASN A 389 23.03 -7.53 -11.20
C ASN A 389 23.46 -6.75 -9.95
N ASP A 390 22.59 -5.86 -9.44
CA ASP A 390 22.84 -5.14 -8.18
C ASP A 390 22.12 -5.85 -7.01
N ARG A 391 22.86 -6.09 -5.92
CA ARG A 391 22.35 -6.73 -4.69
C ARG A 391 21.57 -5.81 -3.78
N SER A 392 21.80 -4.51 -3.92
CA SER A 392 21.29 -3.46 -3.05
C SER A 392 20.06 -2.77 -3.63
N GLU A 393 19.96 -2.72 -4.97
CA GLU A 393 18.86 -2.10 -5.71
C GLU A 393 18.39 -3.00 -6.85
N ASN A 394 17.16 -2.80 -7.32
CA ASN A 394 16.60 -3.51 -8.46
C ASN A 394 15.70 -2.57 -9.28
N ILE A 395 15.05 -3.04 -10.36
CA ILE A 395 14.23 -2.17 -11.22
C ILE A 395 13.11 -1.42 -10.48
N PHE A 396 12.69 -1.89 -9.30
CA PHE A 396 11.64 -1.28 -8.47
C PHE A 396 12.17 -0.33 -7.39
N THR A 397 13.41 -0.52 -6.95
CA THR A 397 14.00 0.21 -5.82
C THR A 397 15.15 1.13 -6.21
N ALA A 398 15.68 1.00 -7.44
CA ALA A 398 16.81 1.77 -7.90
C ALA A 398 16.54 3.27 -7.89
N GLY A 399 17.52 4.05 -7.43
CA GLY A 399 17.42 5.49 -7.30
C GLY A 399 17.73 6.27 -8.59
N GLY A 400 18.04 7.56 -8.43
CA GLY A 400 18.51 8.42 -9.52
C GLY A 400 17.52 8.59 -10.68
N ARG A 401 18.05 8.74 -11.90
CA ARG A 401 17.23 8.90 -13.12
C ARG A 401 16.35 7.68 -13.39
N TRP A 402 16.83 6.48 -13.07
CA TRP A 402 16.03 5.26 -13.22
C TRP A 402 14.80 5.30 -12.31
N GLY A 403 14.99 5.51 -11.01
CA GLY A 403 13.90 5.58 -10.04
C GLY A 403 12.91 6.71 -10.29
N GLN A 404 13.34 7.77 -11.00
CA GLN A 404 12.50 8.89 -11.36
C GLN A 404 11.62 8.63 -12.60
N PHE A 405 12.14 7.93 -13.62
CA PHE A 405 11.50 7.86 -14.94
C PHE A 405 11.03 6.46 -15.37
N SER A 406 11.52 5.41 -14.70
CA SER A 406 10.99 4.06 -14.84
C SER A 406 9.57 3.99 -14.30
N THR A 407 8.69 3.27 -15.01
CA THR A 407 7.33 2.99 -14.52
C THR A 407 7.19 1.60 -13.92
N ALA A 408 8.28 0.91 -13.58
CA ALA A 408 8.20 -0.50 -13.16
C ALA A 408 7.27 -0.68 -11.93
N SER A 409 7.40 0.19 -10.94
CA SER A 409 6.55 0.18 -9.74
C SER A 409 5.11 0.60 -10.05
N SER A 410 4.89 1.67 -10.82
CA SER A 410 3.53 2.13 -11.15
C SER A 410 2.80 1.16 -12.09
N ASP A 411 3.52 0.43 -12.95
CA ASP A 411 2.96 -0.58 -13.84
C ASP A 411 2.50 -1.81 -13.06
N ILE A 412 3.22 -2.19 -11.99
CA ILE A 412 2.70 -3.18 -11.02
C ILE A 412 1.43 -2.67 -10.37
N ASP A 413 1.40 -1.41 -9.89
CA ASP A 413 0.22 -0.86 -9.22
C ASP A 413 -0.99 -0.83 -10.16
N ILE A 414 -0.80 -0.48 -11.43
CA ILE A 414 -1.84 -0.51 -12.48
C ILE A 414 -2.34 -1.94 -12.72
N ARG A 415 -1.43 -2.92 -12.88
CA ARG A 415 -1.80 -4.34 -13.04
C ARG A 415 -2.55 -4.86 -11.82
N ALA A 416 -2.05 -4.56 -10.64
CA ALA A 416 -2.63 -4.94 -9.36
C ALA A 416 -4.06 -4.42 -9.22
N ARG A 417 -4.31 -3.17 -9.66
CA ARG A 417 -5.68 -2.63 -9.73
C ARG A 417 -6.55 -3.33 -10.76
N TYR A 418 -6.05 -3.52 -11.97
CA TYR A 418 -6.79 -4.26 -12.99
C TYR A 418 -7.21 -5.66 -12.50
N TYR A 419 -6.32 -6.38 -11.83
CA TYR A 419 -6.64 -7.69 -11.26
C TYR A 419 -7.57 -7.62 -10.07
N HIS A 420 -7.48 -6.56 -9.26
CA HIS A 420 -8.46 -6.32 -8.21
C HIS A 420 -9.87 -6.20 -8.77
N LEU A 421 -10.06 -5.47 -9.88
CA LEU A 421 -11.36 -5.41 -10.56
C LEU A 421 -11.84 -6.80 -11.00
N ALA A 422 -10.96 -7.64 -11.56
CA ALA A 422 -11.30 -9.00 -11.95
C ALA A 422 -11.66 -9.90 -10.75
N ASP A 423 -10.90 -9.80 -9.65
CA ASP A 423 -11.15 -10.53 -8.40
C ASP A 423 -12.44 -10.11 -7.74
N TRP A 424 -12.71 -8.81 -7.70
CA TRP A 424 -13.93 -8.26 -7.14
C TRP A 424 -15.15 -8.74 -7.93
N MET A 425 -15.09 -8.74 -9.26
CA MET A 425 -16.18 -9.26 -10.10
C MET A 425 -16.37 -10.77 -9.96
N ASP A 426 -15.28 -11.53 -9.77
CA ASP A 426 -15.38 -12.95 -9.38
C ASP A 426 -16.17 -13.14 -8.08
N ASN A 427 -15.88 -12.28 -7.09
CA ASN A 427 -16.55 -12.30 -5.80
C ASN A 427 -18.02 -11.88 -5.91
N VAL A 428 -18.36 -10.92 -6.76
CA VAL A 428 -19.77 -10.57 -7.04
C VAL A 428 -20.55 -11.76 -7.54
N VAL A 429 -19.98 -12.55 -8.46
CA VAL A 429 -20.62 -13.78 -8.96
C VAL A 429 -20.88 -14.77 -7.82
N ARG A 430 -19.89 -14.97 -6.93
CA ARG A 430 -20.04 -15.84 -5.75
C ARG A 430 -21.05 -15.32 -4.73
N TRP A 431 -21.09 -14.01 -4.52
CA TRP A 431 -22.04 -13.37 -3.60
C TRP A 431 -23.45 -13.46 -4.13
N TYR A 432 -23.66 -13.24 -5.44
CA TYR A 432 -24.96 -13.39 -6.07
C TYR A 432 -25.48 -14.82 -5.97
N ASP A 433 -24.62 -15.83 -6.21
CA ASP A 433 -24.99 -17.25 -6.11
C ASP A 433 -25.50 -17.63 -4.71
N ARG A 434 -24.98 -16.98 -3.66
CA ARG A 434 -25.32 -17.27 -2.26
C ARG A 434 -26.42 -16.36 -1.69
N GLN A 435 -26.42 -15.09 -2.08
CA GLN A 435 -27.30 -14.05 -1.57
C GLN A 435 -27.63 -13.04 -2.69
N PRO A 436 -28.57 -13.37 -3.60
CA PRO A 436 -28.92 -12.51 -4.74
C PRO A 436 -29.27 -11.07 -4.33
N ASP A 437 -29.98 -10.88 -3.21
CA ASP A 437 -30.40 -9.57 -2.69
C ASP A 437 -29.24 -8.64 -2.28
N LEU A 438 -28.03 -9.17 -2.11
CA LEU A 438 -26.83 -8.39 -1.81
C LEU A 438 -26.31 -7.63 -3.02
N VAL A 439 -26.59 -8.10 -4.23
CA VAL A 439 -26.04 -7.56 -5.48
C VAL A 439 -27.09 -6.71 -6.18
N ASP A 440 -26.77 -5.44 -6.41
CA ASP A 440 -27.57 -4.53 -7.21
C ASP A 440 -27.23 -4.69 -8.70
N LEU A 441 -28.12 -5.36 -9.43
CA LEU A 441 -27.96 -5.59 -10.87
C LEU A 441 -28.26 -4.35 -11.73
N SER A 442 -28.63 -3.22 -11.13
CA SER A 442 -28.92 -1.98 -11.85
C SER A 442 -27.73 -1.55 -12.73
N GLY A 443 -27.99 -1.33 -14.02
CA GLY A 443 -26.98 -0.95 -14.99
C GLY A 443 -26.28 -2.12 -15.69
N LEU A 444 -26.60 -3.37 -15.34
CA LEU A 444 -26.28 -4.55 -16.15
C LEU A 444 -27.45 -4.89 -17.10
N GLU A 445 -27.21 -5.76 -18.09
CA GLU A 445 -28.29 -6.40 -18.87
C GLU A 445 -29.04 -7.45 -18.01
N TRP A 446 -29.68 -6.97 -16.94
CA TRP A 446 -30.21 -7.78 -15.86
C TRP A 446 -31.46 -8.60 -16.22
N TYR A 447 -32.16 -8.24 -17.30
CA TYR A 447 -33.41 -8.89 -17.73
C TYR A 447 -33.24 -10.37 -18.09
N TYR A 448 -31.99 -10.83 -18.29
CA TYR A 448 -31.64 -12.21 -18.60
C TYR A 448 -30.73 -12.85 -17.54
N THR A 449 -30.61 -12.25 -16.36
CA THR A 449 -29.74 -12.78 -15.29
C THR A 449 -30.51 -13.76 -14.39
N GLU A 450 -30.57 -15.04 -14.78
CA GLU A 450 -31.25 -16.08 -14.00
C GLU A 450 -30.32 -16.76 -13.00
N GLY A 451 -29.02 -16.81 -13.29
CA GLY A 451 -28.01 -17.43 -12.44
C GLY A 451 -26.65 -16.72 -12.44
N ARG A 452 -25.70 -17.31 -11.72
CA ARG A 452 -24.31 -16.83 -11.65
C ARG A 452 -23.61 -16.84 -13.01
N GLU A 453 -24.00 -17.79 -13.88
CA GLU A 453 -23.50 -17.93 -15.24
C GLU A 453 -23.84 -16.69 -16.09
N ASP A 454 -25.13 -16.30 -16.07
CA ASP A 454 -25.63 -15.13 -16.79
C ASP A 454 -25.08 -13.82 -16.22
N LEU A 455 -24.89 -13.76 -14.90
CA LEU A 455 -24.26 -12.63 -14.25
C LEU A 455 -22.81 -12.48 -14.72
N ALA A 456 -22.02 -13.55 -14.71
CA ALA A 456 -20.64 -13.51 -15.18
C ALA A 456 -20.56 -13.04 -16.64
N GLN A 457 -21.45 -13.54 -17.51
CA GLN A 457 -21.54 -13.09 -18.90
C GLN A 457 -21.90 -11.60 -19.00
N SER A 458 -22.85 -11.14 -18.19
CA SER A 458 -23.26 -9.72 -18.14
C SER A 458 -22.13 -8.80 -17.67
N LEU A 459 -21.33 -9.24 -16.69
CA LEU A 459 -20.17 -8.50 -16.19
C LEU A 459 -19.06 -8.38 -17.25
N VAL A 460 -18.77 -9.47 -17.98
CA VAL A 460 -17.80 -9.45 -19.09
C VAL A 460 -18.25 -8.51 -20.21
N SER A 461 -19.53 -8.58 -20.59
CA SER A 461 -20.12 -7.70 -21.60
C SER A 461 -20.07 -6.23 -21.17
N GLU A 462 -20.48 -5.93 -19.94
CA GLU A 462 -20.47 -4.56 -19.42
C GLU A 462 -19.05 -4.01 -19.27
N LYS A 463 -18.08 -4.82 -18.79
CA LYS A 463 -16.66 -4.42 -18.76
C LYS A 463 -16.16 -4.09 -20.16
N SER A 464 -16.46 -4.94 -21.14
CA SER A 464 -16.05 -4.70 -22.53
C SER A 464 -16.63 -3.41 -23.09
N ARG A 465 -17.91 -3.12 -22.82
CA ARG A 465 -18.58 -1.88 -23.22
C ARG A 465 -17.93 -0.66 -22.55
N VAL A 466 -17.81 -0.66 -21.23
CA VAL A 466 -17.22 0.45 -20.46
C VAL A 466 -15.76 0.70 -20.89
N PHE A 467 -14.96 -0.36 -21.05
CA PHE A 467 -13.55 -0.21 -21.44
C PHE A 467 -13.38 0.26 -22.88
N ALA A 468 -14.33 -0.04 -23.77
CA ALA A 468 -14.33 0.45 -25.15
C ALA A 468 -14.73 1.94 -25.25
N GLU A 469 -15.53 2.45 -24.32
CA GLU A 469 -16.00 3.85 -24.30
C GLU A 469 -15.03 4.81 -23.59
N LYS A 470 -14.09 4.27 -22.82
CA LYS A 470 -13.14 5.04 -22.00
C LYS A 470 -11.79 5.13 -22.72
N PHE A 471 -11.41 6.35 -23.12
CA PHE A 471 -10.21 6.63 -23.89
C PHE A 471 -9.22 7.53 -23.15
N PHE A 472 -7.95 7.34 -23.45
CA PHE A 472 -6.83 8.18 -23.04
C PHE A 472 -5.96 8.48 -24.27
N GLN A 473 -5.22 9.59 -24.24
CA GLN A 473 -4.30 9.98 -25.31
C GLN A 473 -2.87 10.12 -24.78
N TYR A 474 -1.94 9.43 -25.43
CA TYR A 474 -0.51 9.62 -25.20
C TYR A 474 0.16 10.36 -26.36
N THR A 475 1.37 10.87 -26.12
CA THR A 475 2.19 11.51 -27.14
C THR A 475 3.27 10.55 -27.63
N ASN A 476 3.29 10.23 -28.92
CA ASN A 476 4.30 9.34 -29.49
C ASN A 476 5.67 10.03 -29.59
N SER A 477 6.72 9.28 -29.94
CA SER A 477 8.08 9.82 -30.06
C SER A 477 8.25 10.88 -31.18
N ALA A 478 7.28 10.97 -32.10
CA ALA A 478 7.19 12.00 -33.14
C ALA A 478 6.44 13.27 -32.69
N GLY A 479 5.84 13.28 -31.50
CA GLY A 479 5.08 14.41 -30.96
C GLY A 479 3.59 14.41 -31.30
N GLU A 480 3.09 13.36 -31.96
CA GLU A 480 1.69 13.20 -32.33
C GLU A 480 0.88 12.57 -31.21
N LYS A 481 -0.41 12.90 -31.13
CA LYS A 481 -1.33 12.32 -30.15
C LYS A 481 -1.93 11.02 -30.68
N VAL A 482 -1.76 9.94 -29.92
CA VAL A 482 -2.35 8.63 -30.21
C VAL A 482 -3.46 8.35 -29.20
N SER A 483 -4.65 8.05 -29.70
CA SER A 483 -5.82 7.70 -28.87
C SER A 483 -5.88 6.20 -28.65
N VAL A 484 -6.03 5.77 -27.39
CA VAL A 484 -6.12 4.36 -27.01
C VAL A 484 -7.24 4.17 -25.98
N SER A 485 -8.04 3.13 -26.16
CA SER A 485 -9.10 2.74 -25.21
C SER A 485 -8.56 1.93 -24.05
N LEU A 486 -9.28 1.88 -22.92
CA LEU A 486 -8.98 0.94 -21.85
C LEU A 486 -9.04 -0.52 -22.34
N LEU A 487 -9.90 -0.83 -23.31
CA LEU A 487 -9.98 -2.17 -23.90
C LEU A 487 -8.70 -2.55 -24.65
N GLU A 488 -8.09 -1.59 -25.34
CA GLU A 488 -6.79 -1.79 -25.99
C GLU A 488 -5.66 -1.87 -24.96
N LEU A 489 -5.67 -1.02 -23.93
CA LEU A 489 -4.68 -1.08 -22.85
C LEU A 489 -4.75 -2.40 -22.07
N GLU A 490 -5.96 -2.94 -21.85
CA GLU A 490 -6.15 -4.29 -21.28
C GLU A 490 -5.50 -5.36 -22.17
N ARG A 491 -5.64 -5.28 -23.50
CA ARG A 491 -4.96 -6.21 -24.41
C ARG A 491 -3.44 -6.06 -24.33
N ARG A 492 -2.95 -4.83 -24.20
CA ARG A 492 -1.52 -4.46 -24.13
C ARG A 492 -0.93 -4.54 -22.71
N LEU A 493 -1.68 -5.01 -21.70
CA LEU A 493 -1.28 -4.91 -20.28
C LEU A 493 0.13 -5.41 -19.97
N TYR A 494 0.58 -6.44 -20.69
CA TYR A 494 1.91 -7.06 -20.54
C TYR A 494 2.94 -6.59 -21.58
N ASP A 495 2.52 -5.71 -22.48
CA ASP A 495 3.33 -5.08 -23.52
C ASP A 495 3.77 -3.66 -23.13
N LEU A 496 3.25 -3.12 -22.02
CA LEU A 496 3.65 -1.81 -21.49
C LEU A 496 5.09 -1.84 -20.99
N SER A 497 6.03 -1.27 -21.73
CA SER A 497 7.41 -1.16 -21.23
C SER A 497 7.54 -0.13 -20.11
N PHE A 498 8.31 -0.52 -19.09
CA PHE A 498 8.67 0.35 -17.98
C PHE A 498 10.01 1.08 -18.17
N ASP A 499 10.87 0.62 -19.09
CA ASP A 499 12.22 1.17 -19.30
C ASP A 499 12.11 2.60 -19.85
N PRO A 500 12.67 3.61 -19.15
CA PRO A 500 12.64 4.99 -19.62
C PRO A 500 13.40 5.21 -20.93
N ASN A 501 14.32 4.31 -21.31
CA ASN A 501 15.03 4.37 -22.58
C ASN A 501 14.12 4.02 -23.76
N HIS A 502 13.06 3.24 -23.56
CA HIS A 502 12.16 2.86 -24.63
C HIS A 502 11.26 4.03 -25.06
N CYS A 503 10.99 4.11 -26.36
CA CYS A 503 10.11 5.12 -26.93
C CYS A 503 8.68 5.04 -26.33
N PRO A 504 7.94 6.16 -26.30
CA PRO A 504 6.54 6.20 -25.84
C PRO A 504 5.66 5.10 -26.45
N GLU A 505 5.85 4.76 -27.73
CA GLU A 505 5.11 3.70 -28.42
C GLU A 505 5.27 2.33 -27.71
N LEU A 506 6.50 1.90 -27.41
CA LEU A 506 6.76 0.68 -26.63
C LEU A 506 6.29 0.82 -25.18
N ARG A 507 6.45 2.02 -24.59
CA ARG A 507 5.94 2.26 -23.23
C ARG A 507 4.43 2.19 -23.16
N TRP A 508 3.72 2.38 -24.26
CA TRP A 508 2.26 2.22 -24.40
C TRP A 508 1.85 0.92 -25.12
N GLY A 509 2.78 -0.03 -25.26
CA GLY A 509 2.52 -1.37 -25.78
C GLY A 509 1.99 -1.37 -27.21
N ALA A 510 2.40 -0.41 -28.04
CA ALA A 510 2.05 -0.37 -29.44
C ALA A 510 2.43 -1.70 -30.12
N PRO A 511 1.51 -2.38 -30.84
CA PRO A 511 1.80 -3.70 -31.39
C PRO A 511 2.99 -3.67 -32.35
N ILE A 512 3.90 -4.63 -32.21
CA ILE A 512 5.09 -4.73 -33.06
C ILE A 512 4.68 -4.90 -34.53
N GLY A 513 5.24 -4.07 -35.41
CA GLY A 513 4.91 -4.04 -36.84
C GLY A 513 3.63 -3.28 -37.19
N SER A 514 2.95 -2.65 -36.22
CA SER A 514 1.80 -1.77 -36.49
C SER A 514 2.23 -0.41 -37.04
N PRO A 515 1.32 0.35 -37.69
CA PRO A 515 1.58 1.74 -38.07
C PRO A 515 1.93 2.64 -36.87
N GLU A 516 1.38 2.34 -35.68
CA GLU A 516 1.67 3.05 -34.44
C GLU A 516 3.16 2.92 -34.06
N MET A 517 3.75 1.74 -34.27
CA MET A 517 5.18 1.50 -34.03
C MET A 517 6.11 2.10 -35.11
N ALA A 518 5.57 2.53 -36.26
CA ALA A 518 6.41 3.03 -37.35
C ALA A 518 7.09 4.37 -37.02
N THR A 519 6.59 5.11 -36.03
CA THR A 519 7.16 6.39 -35.58
C THR A 519 8.23 6.23 -34.50
N ALA A 520 8.38 5.02 -33.94
CA ALA A 520 9.24 4.74 -32.80
C ALA A 520 10.70 5.10 -33.06
N LYS A 521 11.25 6.00 -32.23
CA LYS A 521 12.67 6.32 -32.21
C LYS A 521 13.42 5.28 -31.37
N GLU A 522 14.51 4.75 -31.92
CA GLU A 522 15.33 3.76 -31.23
C GLU A 522 16.33 4.42 -30.27
N VAL A 523 16.42 3.88 -29.06
CA VAL A 523 17.45 4.20 -28.08
C VAL A 523 17.91 2.88 -27.47
N VAL A 524 19.23 2.69 -27.35
CA VAL A 524 19.80 1.51 -26.71
C VAL A 524 19.54 1.53 -25.20
N THR A 525 19.45 0.36 -24.58
CA THR A 525 19.43 0.23 -23.12
C THR A 525 20.86 -0.03 -22.63
N PRO A 526 21.50 0.93 -21.95
CA PRO A 526 22.83 0.73 -21.38
C PRO A 526 22.75 -0.20 -20.17
N LEU A 527 23.82 -0.96 -19.98
CA LEU A 527 24.01 -1.89 -18.89
C LEU A 527 25.23 -1.49 -18.06
N PRO A 528 25.38 -2.03 -16.83
CA PRO A 528 26.61 -1.88 -16.07
C PRO A 528 27.85 -2.28 -16.89
N GLU A 529 29.00 -1.72 -16.52
CA GLU A 529 30.29 -1.98 -17.17
C GLU A 529 30.37 -1.52 -18.64
N GLY A 530 29.46 -0.64 -19.08
CA GLY A 530 29.49 -0.03 -20.42
C GLY A 530 29.02 -0.94 -21.55
N LYS A 531 28.31 -2.03 -21.23
CA LYS A 531 27.61 -2.86 -22.22
C LYS A 531 26.30 -2.16 -22.63
N GLU A 532 25.76 -2.53 -23.79
CA GLU A 532 24.51 -1.98 -24.31
C GLU A 532 23.70 -3.08 -24.98
N LEU A 533 22.37 -2.99 -24.88
CA LEU A 533 21.44 -3.84 -25.62
C LEU A 533 20.62 -3.01 -26.62
N PRO A 534 20.39 -3.52 -27.84
CA PRO A 534 19.42 -2.93 -28.76
C PRO A 534 18.03 -2.86 -28.11
N MET A 535 17.31 -1.75 -28.34
CA MET A 535 15.99 -1.47 -27.77
C MET A 535 15.03 -2.67 -27.80
N MET A 536 14.88 -3.29 -28.98
CA MET A 536 13.95 -4.40 -29.15
C MET A 536 14.38 -5.68 -28.43
N GLU A 537 15.68 -5.89 -28.24
CA GLU A 537 16.19 -7.04 -27.49
C GLU A 537 16.05 -6.83 -25.98
N ALA A 538 16.27 -5.60 -25.49
CA ALA A 538 15.98 -5.22 -24.11
C ALA A 538 14.48 -5.39 -23.81
N TYR A 539 13.60 -4.82 -24.66
CA TYR A 539 12.15 -4.99 -24.58
C TYR A 539 11.74 -6.47 -24.55
N ARG A 540 12.36 -7.33 -25.37
CA ARG A 540 12.04 -8.77 -25.38
C ARG A 540 12.43 -9.47 -24.06
N ARG A 541 13.57 -9.08 -23.47
CA ARG A 541 14.11 -9.67 -22.23
C ARG A 541 13.42 -9.17 -20.96
N GLU A 542 12.84 -7.99 -21.00
CA GLU A 542 12.01 -7.43 -19.93
C GLU A 542 10.63 -8.09 -19.79
N ALA A 543 10.27 -9.03 -20.67
CA ALA A 543 8.91 -9.60 -20.72
C ALA A 543 8.47 -10.24 -19.38
N PHE A 544 9.39 -10.88 -18.66
CA PHE A 544 9.10 -11.39 -17.32
C PHE A 544 8.66 -10.29 -16.36
N TYR A 545 9.43 -9.19 -16.25
CA TYR A 545 9.14 -8.08 -15.36
C TYR A 545 7.89 -7.29 -15.75
N ARG A 546 7.49 -7.30 -17.03
CA ARG A 546 6.19 -6.77 -17.44
C ARG A 546 5.03 -7.65 -16.99
N ALA A 547 5.25 -8.94 -16.74
CA ALA A 547 4.22 -9.89 -16.33
C ALA A 547 4.06 -10.05 -14.81
N VAL A 548 5.04 -9.63 -13.99
CA VAL A 548 4.96 -9.80 -12.54
C VAL A 548 3.78 -9.00 -11.94
N GLY A 549 3.07 -9.63 -11.01
CA GLY A 549 1.97 -9.01 -10.26
C GLY A 549 2.38 -8.38 -8.93
N GLN A 550 3.64 -8.52 -8.54
CA GLN A 550 4.22 -8.01 -7.30
C GLN A 550 5.66 -7.57 -7.54
N LYS A 551 6.17 -6.70 -6.66
CA LYS A 551 7.56 -6.21 -6.77
C LYS A 551 8.49 -7.35 -6.41
N GLU A 552 9.45 -7.63 -7.29
CA GLU A 552 10.53 -8.56 -6.96
C GLU A 552 11.42 -7.92 -5.88
N THR A 553 11.86 -8.71 -4.91
CA THR A 553 12.71 -8.26 -3.81
C THR A 553 14.19 -8.57 -4.04
N THR A 554 14.49 -9.27 -5.14
CA THR A 554 15.85 -9.71 -5.50
C THR A 554 16.45 -8.84 -6.59
N GLU A 555 17.71 -9.11 -6.91
CA GLU A 555 18.45 -8.54 -8.03
C GLU A 555 17.63 -8.64 -9.33
N SER A 556 17.73 -7.62 -10.18
CA SER A 556 17.18 -7.68 -11.54
C SER A 556 18.22 -8.18 -12.52
N TYR A 557 17.78 -8.97 -13.50
CA TYR A 557 18.62 -9.52 -14.57
C TYR A 557 18.06 -9.04 -15.91
N LEU A 558 18.88 -8.84 -16.94
CA LEU A 558 18.40 -8.52 -18.29
C LEU A 558 19.06 -9.44 -19.32
N GLN A 559 20.38 -9.55 -19.31
CA GLN A 559 21.14 -10.36 -20.26
C GLN A 559 20.87 -11.87 -20.13
N GLU A 560 20.55 -12.33 -18.93
CA GLU A 560 20.32 -13.76 -18.65
C GLU A 560 18.82 -14.10 -18.51
N MET A 561 17.93 -13.12 -18.68
CA MET A 561 16.51 -13.37 -18.53
C MET A 561 15.94 -14.18 -19.68
N PHE A 562 15.18 -15.20 -19.30
CA PHE A 562 14.30 -15.93 -20.20
C PHE A 562 13.25 -14.96 -20.77
N THR A 563 12.83 -15.22 -22.00
CA THR A 563 11.89 -14.35 -22.73
C THR A 563 10.51 -14.98 -22.92
N ASP A 564 10.38 -16.24 -22.53
CA ASP A 564 9.15 -17.02 -22.54
C ASP A 564 9.17 -18.06 -21.40
N GLY A 565 8.10 -18.85 -21.29
CA GLY A 565 8.03 -19.97 -20.34
C GLY A 565 7.70 -19.59 -18.89
N PHE A 566 7.37 -18.32 -18.62
CA PHE A 566 6.88 -17.87 -17.32
C PHE A 566 5.35 -17.78 -17.30
N PRO A 567 4.71 -18.00 -16.13
CA PRO A 567 3.28 -17.89 -15.99
C PRO A 567 2.84 -16.44 -16.15
N VAL A 568 1.71 -16.26 -16.85
CA VAL A 568 1.05 -14.97 -17.02
C VAL A 568 -0.37 -15.13 -16.49
N ARG A 569 -0.81 -14.19 -15.66
CA ARG A 569 -2.12 -14.25 -15.01
C ARG A 569 -3.23 -13.99 -16.03
N ASP A 570 -4.26 -14.83 -15.99
CA ASP A 570 -5.44 -14.65 -16.84
C ASP A 570 -6.09 -13.29 -16.62
N LYS A 571 -6.44 -12.63 -17.72
CA LYS A 571 -7.17 -11.35 -17.74
C LYS A 571 -8.64 -11.56 -17.36
N PHE A 572 -9.35 -10.46 -17.14
CA PHE A 572 -10.73 -10.42 -16.64
C PHE A 572 -11.65 -11.46 -17.30
N ASP A 573 -11.71 -11.48 -18.64
CA ASP A 573 -12.64 -12.36 -19.37
C ASP A 573 -12.32 -13.84 -19.14
N LEU A 574 -11.05 -14.22 -19.15
CA LEU A 574 -10.60 -15.59 -18.88
C LEU A 574 -10.80 -15.97 -17.42
N GLN A 575 -10.64 -15.01 -16.49
CA GLN A 575 -10.86 -15.24 -15.07
C GLN A 575 -12.34 -15.53 -14.76
N LEU A 576 -13.27 -14.81 -15.39
CA LEU A 576 -14.70 -15.03 -15.23
C LEU A 576 -15.24 -16.19 -16.09
N ALA A 577 -14.52 -16.61 -17.14
CA ALA A 577 -14.95 -17.69 -18.02
C ALA A 577 -15.27 -19.00 -17.28
N LYS A 578 -14.60 -19.28 -16.15
CA LYS A 578 -14.90 -20.46 -15.30
C LYS A 578 -16.35 -20.55 -14.82
N TRP A 579 -17.08 -19.42 -14.80
CA TRP A 579 -18.50 -19.36 -14.46
C TRP A 579 -19.43 -19.46 -15.66
N ILE A 580 -18.91 -19.33 -16.88
CA ILE A 580 -19.71 -19.28 -18.11
C ILE A 580 -19.63 -20.66 -18.79
N PRO A 581 -20.77 -21.38 -18.93
CA PRO A 581 -20.80 -22.67 -19.62
C PRO A 581 -20.27 -22.56 -21.05
N ASP A 582 -19.52 -23.57 -21.50
CA ASP A 582 -18.92 -23.65 -22.84
C ASP A 582 -17.97 -22.50 -23.23
N SER A 583 -17.62 -21.59 -22.31
CA SER A 583 -16.72 -20.47 -22.60
C SER A 583 -15.31 -20.93 -22.99
N PHE A 584 -14.80 -22.04 -22.44
CA PHE A 584 -13.60 -22.73 -22.95
C PHE A 584 -13.59 -24.25 -22.68
N ARG A 585 -13.65 -25.05 -23.75
CA ARG A 585 -12.99 -26.37 -23.77
C ARG A 585 -11.48 -26.13 -23.84
N VAL A 586 -10.81 -25.96 -22.72
CA VAL A 586 -9.34 -26.08 -22.67
C VAL A 586 -9.02 -27.57 -22.87
N PRO A 587 -8.29 -27.98 -23.92
CA PRO A 587 -7.72 -29.33 -23.95
C PRO A 587 -6.81 -29.46 -22.73
N PRO A 588 -6.79 -30.60 -22.01
CA PRO A 588 -5.91 -30.76 -20.86
C PRO A 588 -4.49 -30.35 -21.24
N LEU A 589 -3.88 -29.51 -20.41
CA LEU A 589 -2.44 -29.24 -20.45
C LEU A 589 -1.72 -30.58 -20.56
N MET A 590 -1.16 -30.84 -21.76
CA MET A 590 -0.29 -31.95 -22.21
C MET A 590 -0.78 -32.60 -23.51
N LEU A 591 -0.40 -32.04 -24.66
CA LEU A 591 -0.04 -32.86 -25.82
C LEU A 591 1.37 -33.41 -25.59
N SER A 592 1.49 -34.46 -24.78
CA SER A 592 2.67 -35.31 -24.88
C SER A 592 2.57 -36.05 -26.23
N LYS A 593 3.23 -35.52 -27.26
CA LYS A 593 3.74 -36.40 -28.31
C LYS A 593 4.71 -37.35 -27.60
N ARG A 594 4.23 -38.54 -27.23
CA ARG A 594 5.12 -39.67 -26.97
C ARG A 594 5.98 -39.84 -28.21
N PRO A 595 7.32 -39.82 -28.11
CA PRO A 595 8.14 -40.37 -29.16
C PRO A 595 7.73 -41.83 -29.33
N GLU A 596 7.21 -42.21 -30.49
CA GLU A 596 7.09 -43.59 -30.91
C GLU A 596 8.50 -44.18 -31.07
N THR A 597 9.17 -44.48 -29.95
CA THR A 597 10.24 -45.49 -29.81
C THR A 597 10.79 -45.40 -28.38
N MET A 598 10.08 -45.94 -27.40
CA MET A 598 10.75 -46.50 -26.22
C MET A 598 10.15 -47.86 -25.92
N THR A 599 11.01 -48.86 -26.14
CA THR A 599 10.84 -50.27 -25.86
C THR A 599 10.48 -50.52 -24.40
N LYS A 600 9.72 -51.61 -24.18
CA LYS A 600 9.12 -52.04 -22.91
C LYS A 600 10.08 -51.95 -21.70
N PRO A 601 9.57 -51.61 -20.50
CA PRO A 601 10.38 -51.52 -19.29
C PRO A 601 10.89 -52.90 -18.86
N VAL A 602 12.21 -53.01 -18.67
CA VAL A 602 12.85 -54.15 -18.03
C VAL A 602 12.58 -54.07 -16.54
N VAL A 603 11.88 -55.08 -16.01
CA VAL A 603 11.72 -55.32 -14.58
C VAL A 603 13.08 -55.75 -14.03
N VAL A 604 13.66 -54.96 -13.12
CA VAL A 604 14.83 -55.36 -12.33
C VAL A 604 14.38 -55.47 -10.86
N THR A 605 14.36 -56.69 -10.37
CA THR A 605 14.14 -57.06 -8.96
C THR A 605 15.35 -56.67 -8.10
N PRO A 606 15.16 -56.41 -6.79
CA PRO A 606 16.22 -55.89 -5.93
C PRO A 606 17.08 -57.02 -5.35
N GLU A 607 18.39 -57.02 -5.66
CA GLU A 607 19.37 -57.86 -4.97
C GLU A 607 20.30 -57.06 -4.05
N LYS A 608 20.20 -57.41 -2.75
CA LYS A 608 21.22 -57.52 -1.70
C LYS A 608 22.42 -56.55 -1.72
N LYS A 609 22.41 -55.64 -0.74
CA LYS A 609 23.59 -54.91 -0.23
C LYS A 609 24.70 -55.86 0.21
N ALA A 610 25.89 -55.73 -0.39
CA ALA A 610 27.13 -56.30 0.11
C ALA A 610 28.23 -55.21 0.22
N LYS A 611 28.63 -54.97 1.47
CA LYS A 611 29.92 -54.50 2.03
C LYS A 611 30.87 -53.66 1.16
N SER A 612 31.08 -52.42 1.61
CA SER A 612 32.19 -51.53 1.27
C SER A 612 33.54 -52.05 1.79
N PRO A 613 34.64 -52.00 1.02
CA PRO A 613 35.98 -52.31 1.52
C PRO A 613 36.67 -51.09 2.15
N LYS A 614 37.44 -51.37 3.22
CA LYS A 614 38.39 -50.48 3.88
C LYS A 614 39.67 -50.30 3.04
N SER A 615 40.24 -49.11 3.02
CA SER A 615 41.70 -48.86 2.93
C SER A 615 42.02 -47.66 3.85
N VAL A 616 42.58 -47.90 5.04
CA VAL A 616 44.01 -48.03 5.41
C VAL A 616 44.71 -46.66 5.45
N ALA A 617 45.04 -46.31 6.69
CA ALA A 617 45.78 -45.16 7.16
C ALA A 617 47.28 -45.24 6.84
N SER A 618 47.92 -44.08 6.68
CA SER A 618 49.35 -43.88 6.93
C SER A 618 49.55 -42.98 8.16
N ARG A 619 50.02 -43.60 9.26
CA ARG A 619 50.84 -43.01 10.34
C ARG A 619 52.29 -42.98 9.82
N GLN A 620 53.28 -42.22 10.29
CA GLN A 620 53.53 -41.29 11.39
C GLN A 620 54.94 -40.71 11.12
N SER A 621 55.22 -39.46 11.53
CA SER A 621 56.44 -39.16 12.32
C SER A 621 56.46 -37.72 12.83
N ALA A 622 56.60 -37.59 14.14
CA ALA A 622 57.27 -36.50 14.89
C ALA A 622 58.38 -37.20 15.72
N PRO A 623 59.30 -36.55 16.49
CA PRO A 623 59.32 -35.15 16.94
C PRO A 623 60.74 -34.50 17.04
N ARG A 624 60.79 -33.25 17.52
CA ARG A 624 61.83 -32.52 18.33
C ARG A 624 61.70 -31.02 17.97
N GLY A 625 61.52 -30.03 18.83
CA GLY A 625 61.84 -29.86 20.24
C GLY A 625 62.72 -28.60 20.36
N SER A 626 62.24 -27.57 21.09
CA SER A 626 62.98 -26.52 21.85
C SER A 626 62.38 -25.10 21.75
N ARG A 627 61.85 -24.64 22.89
CA ARG A 627 61.89 -23.24 23.43
C ARG A 627 63.37 -22.81 23.63
N PRO A 628 63.76 -21.58 24.04
CA PRO A 628 63.00 -20.47 24.67
C PRO A 628 63.32 -19.09 24.04
N ASN A 629 62.89 -17.90 24.47
CA ASN A 629 62.37 -17.34 25.73
C ASN A 629 61.25 -16.34 25.43
#